data_AF-A0A8J4SYZ5-F1
#
_entry.id   AF-A0A8J4SYZ5-F1
#
_cell.length_a   1.000
_cell.length_b   1.000
_cell.length_c   1.000
_cell.angle_alpha   90.00
_cell.angle_beta   90.00
_cell.angle_gamma   90.00
#
_symmetry.space_group_name_H-M   'P 1'
#
loop_
_entity.id
_entity.type
_entity.pdbx_description
1 polymer ?
#
loop_
_entity_poly.entity_id
_entity_poly.type
_entity_poly.pdbx_seq_one_letter_code
_entity_poly.pdbx_strand_id
1 'polypeptide(L)'
;MKTQNVQSARLLVLLALGWLALSPMAEAVSPPPDGGYPGGNTAESYSALLSLTTGVYNTANGIYSLLSLTDGNFCTGVGAGTLLANTADENTATGAGALLSNLAGTGNTADGAFSLFNNVGGPSDPQQSHWSFLWEVQHCHWQSCAV
;
A
#
# COMPACT_ATOMS: atom_id res chain seq x y z
N MET A 1 -7.79 63.32 -22.39
CA MET A 1 -8.03 61.87 -22.63
C MET A 1 -6.89 60.95 -22.15
N LYS A 2 -5.60 61.35 -22.14
CA LYS A 2 -4.49 60.46 -21.71
C LYS A 2 -4.43 60.15 -20.20
N THR A 3 -4.85 61.07 -19.33
CA THR A 3 -4.75 60.95 -17.87
C THR A 3 -5.78 60.01 -17.24
N GLN A 4 -6.95 59.86 -17.86
CA GLN A 4 -8.04 59.00 -17.37
C GLN A 4 -7.69 57.50 -17.47
N ASN A 5 -6.94 57.12 -18.51
CA ASN A 5 -6.47 55.74 -18.71
C ASN A 5 -5.43 55.33 -17.66
N VAL A 6 -4.57 56.26 -17.24
CA VAL A 6 -3.53 56.00 -16.23
C VAL A 6 -4.14 55.81 -14.84
N GLN A 7 -5.15 56.59 -14.48
CA GLN A 7 -5.84 56.45 -13.19
C GLN A 7 -6.66 55.16 -13.12
N SER A 8 -7.36 54.82 -14.22
CA SER A 8 -8.12 53.57 -14.32
C SER A 8 -7.21 52.34 -14.23
N ALA A 9 -6.04 52.39 -14.85
CA ALA A 9 -5.05 51.32 -14.77
C ALA A 9 -4.53 51.11 -13.33
N ARG A 10 -4.28 52.18 -12.58
CA ARG A 10 -3.85 52.08 -11.17
C ARG A 10 -4.89 51.43 -10.28
N LEU A 11 -6.16 51.78 -10.47
CA LEU A 11 -7.26 51.21 -9.69
C LEU A 11 -7.39 49.69 -9.93
N LEU A 12 -7.29 49.26 -11.18
CA LEU A 12 -7.35 47.84 -11.54
C LEU A 12 -6.20 47.02 -10.95
N VAL A 13 -4.98 47.58 -10.93
CA VAL A 13 -3.81 46.92 -10.33
C VAL A 13 -3.99 46.76 -8.82
N LEU A 14 -4.49 47.78 -8.12
CA LEU A 14 -4.74 47.71 -6.68
C LEU A 14 -5.84 46.70 -6.33
N LEU A 15 -6.90 46.63 -7.16
CA LEU A 15 -7.96 45.64 -7.02
C LEU A 15 -7.43 44.21 -7.22
N ALA A 16 -6.60 43.98 -8.23
CA ALA A 16 -5.97 42.69 -8.50
C ALA A 16 -5.05 42.24 -7.36
N LEU A 17 -4.23 43.15 -6.81
CA LEU A 17 -3.37 42.87 -5.66
C LEU A 17 -4.18 42.60 -4.39
N GLY A 18 -5.30 43.31 -4.19
CA GLY A 18 -6.23 43.04 -3.11
C GLY A 18 -6.81 41.62 -3.19
N TRP A 19 -7.24 41.17 -4.39
CA TRP A 19 -7.74 39.82 -4.57
C TRP A 19 -6.69 38.73 -4.34
N LEU A 20 -5.43 38.96 -4.76
CA LEU A 20 -4.33 38.04 -4.47
C LEU A 20 -4.03 37.96 -2.97
N ALA A 21 -4.14 39.07 -2.23
CA ALA A 21 -3.93 39.10 -0.78
C ALA A 21 -5.07 38.46 0.02
N LEU A 22 -6.30 38.46 -0.49
CA LEU A 22 -7.43 37.75 0.09
C LEU A 22 -7.58 36.30 -0.40
N SER A 23 -6.78 35.88 -1.38
CA SER A 23 -6.79 34.49 -1.84
C SER A 23 -6.22 33.58 -0.74
N PRO A 24 -6.82 32.40 -0.48
CA PRO A 24 -6.24 31.45 0.44
C PRO A 24 -4.84 31.07 -0.07
N MET A 25 -3.82 31.17 0.81
CA MET A 25 -2.50 30.61 0.51
C MET A 25 -2.69 29.12 0.22
N ALA A 26 -2.35 28.70 -1.01
CA ALA A 26 -2.18 27.31 -1.33
C ALA A 26 -0.94 26.81 -0.59
N GLU A 27 -1.12 26.38 0.66
CA GLU A 27 -0.07 25.71 1.42
C GLU A 27 0.30 24.41 0.68
N ALA A 28 1.58 24.27 0.34
CA ALA A 28 2.10 22.97 -0.01
C ALA A 28 1.93 22.05 1.21
N VAL A 29 1.26 20.92 1.03
CA VAL A 29 1.09 19.92 2.08
C VAL A 29 2.46 19.55 2.64
N SER A 30 2.60 19.63 3.96
CA SER A 30 3.81 19.26 4.70
C SER A 30 3.48 18.09 5.63
N PRO A 31 4.13 16.93 5.47
CA PRO A 31 5.14 16.62 4.44
C PRO A 31 4.53 16.55 3.02
N PRO A 32 5.32 16.84 1.97
CA PRO A 32 4.87 16.64 0.60
C PRO A 32 4.51 15.16 0.39
N PRO A 33 3.54 14.86 -0.49
CA PRO A 33 3.27 13.49 -0.91
C PRO A 33 4.59 12.79 -1.27
N ASP A 34 4.77 11.58 -0.76
CA ASP A 34 5.89 10.75 -1.18
C ASP A 34 5.76 10.52 -2.70
N GLY A 35 6.86 10.69 -3.42
CA GLY A 35 6.83 10.55 -4.87
C GLY A 35 6.37 9.15 -5.28
N GLY A 36 5.84 9.02 -6.50
CA GLY A 36 5.46 7.70 -7.03
C GLY A 36 6.65 6.73 -7.03
N TYR A 37 6.47 5.55 -6.46
CA TYR A 37 7.50 4.52 -6.48
C TYR A 37 7.64 3.92 -7.89
N PRO A 38 8.86 3.56 -8.33
CA PRO A 38 9.07 2.89 -9.62
C PRO A 38 8.16 1.65 -9.75
N GLY A 39 7.71 1.34 -10.97
CA GLY A 39 6.87 0.17 -11.20
C GLY A 39 5.42 0.31 -10.75
N GLY A 40 4.96 1.52 -10.43
CA GLY A 40 3.57 1.74 -10.00
C GLY A 40 3.29 1.19 -8.59
N ASN A 41 4.32 1.11 -7.76
CA ASN A 41 4.20 0.69 -6.38
C ASN A 41 3.72 1.86 -5.49
N THR A 42 3.19 1.54 -4.31
CA THR A 42 2.85 2.50 -3.25
C THR A 42 3.40 1.95 -1.94
N ALA A 43 4.24 2.71 -1.24
CA ALA A 43 4.85 2.27 0.01
C ALA A 43 4.76 3.36 1.08
N GLU A 44 3.81 3.21 1.99
CA GLU A 44 3.48 4.22 2.98
C GLU A 44 3.87 3.71 4.37
N SER A 45 4.53 4.57 5.17
CA SER A 45 5.09 4.29 6.50
C SER A 45 6.53 3.73 6.52
N TYR A 46 7.01 3.35 7.70
CA TYR A 46 8.40 2.97 7.93
C TYR A 46 8.71 1.57 7.38
N SER A 47 9.70 1.49 6.48
CA SER A 47 10.20 0.25 5.88
C SER A 47 9.15 -0.57 5.10
N ALA A 48 8.13 0.09 4.56
CA ALA A 48 7.24 -0.53 3.57
C ALA A 48 8.00 -0.79 2.26
N LEU A 49 7.83 -1.96 1.64
CA LEU A 49 8.50 -2.39 0.38
C LEU A 49 10.04 -2.20 0.36
N LEU A 50 10.70 -2.27 1.52
CA LEU A 50 12.12 -1.96 1.63
C LEU A 50 13.02 -2.85 0.76
N SER A 51 12.64 -4.12 0.58
CA SER A 51 13.44 -5.12 -0.16
C SER A 51 13.04 -5.30 -1.62
N LEU A 52 12.14 -4.46 -2.15
CA LEU A 52 11.63 -4.60 -3.51
C LEU A 52 12.72 -4.30 -4.55
N THR A 53 12.95 -5.25 -5.45
CA THR A 53 13.97 -5.18 -6.50
C THR A 53 13.36 -4.93 -7.87
N THR A 54 12.51 -5.84 -8.37
CA THR A 54 11.94 -5.75 -9.72
C THR A 54 10.41 -5.79 -9.76
N GLY A 55 9.77 -6.06 -8.63
CA GLY A 55 8.31 -6.18 -8.54
C GLY A 55 7.56 -4.88 -8.87
N VAL A 56 6.38 -5.03 -9.45
CA VAL A 56 5.52 -3.92 -9.91
C VAL A 56 4.11 -4.03 -9.34
N TYR A 57 3.42 -2.88 -9.27
CA TYR A 57 2.02 -2.77 -8.86
C TYR A 57 1.69 -3.33 -7.47
N ASN A 58 2.57 -3.13 -6.50
CA ASN A 58 2.36 -3.49 -5.10
C ASN A 58 1.92 -2.28 -4.27
N THR A 59 1.03 -2.50 -3.31
CA THR A 59 0.57 -1.49 -2.35
C THR A 59 0.89 -1.94 -0.93
N ALA A 60 1.75 -1.21 -0.24
CA ALA A 60 2.19 -1.49 1.12
C ALA A 60 1.91 -0.30 2.03
N ASN A 61 0.87 -0.40 2.85
CA ASN A 61 0.49 0.66 3.78
C ASN A 61 0.61 0.16 5.22
N GLY A 62 1.68 0.56 5.90
CA GLY A 62 1.93 0.22 7.29
C GLY A 62 3.38 -0.14 7.58
N ILE A 63 3.74 -0.07 8.86
CA ILE A 63 5.11 -0.35 9.31
C ILE A 63 5.46 -1.80 8.95
N TYR A 64 6.57 -1.99 8.22
CA TYR A 64 7.02 -3.29 7.71
C TYR A 64 6.01 -4.03 6.81
N SER A 65 5.05 -3.34 6.20
CA SER A 65 4.17 -3.97 5.21
C SER A 65 5.00 -4.36 3.96
N LEU A 66 4.84 -5.60 3.50
CA LEU A 66 5.56 -6.15 2.33
C LEU A 66 7.10 -6.01 2.43
N LEU A 67 7.65 -6.11 3.64
CA LEU A 67 9.07 -5.83 3.93
C LEU A 67 10.05 -6.64 3.06
N SER A 68 9.81 -7.95 2.91
CA SER A 68 10.73 -8.86 2.22
C SER A 68 10.35 -9.18 0.77
N LEU A 69 9.34 -8.52 0.20
CA LEU A 69 8.94 -8.78 -1.18
C LEU A 69 10.06 -8.30 -2.12
N THR A 70 10.66 -9.18 -2.92
CA THR A 70 11.76 -8.83 -3.85
C THR A 70 11.24 -8.60 -5.27
N ASP A 71 10.74 -9.66 -5.92
CA ASP A 71 10.34 -9.65 -7.33
C ASP A 71 8.83 -9.84 -7.53
N GLY A 72 8.08 -9.86 -6.42
CA GLY A 72 6.67 -10.14 -6.44
C GLY A 72 5.81 -9.00 -6.97
N ASN A 73 4.67 -9.35 -7.55
CA ASN A 73 3.78 -8.42 -8.25
C ASN A 73 2.36 -8.49 -7.70
N PHE A 74 1.63 -7.39 -7.85
CA PHE A 74 0.20 -7.30 -7.55
C PHE A 74 -0.16 -7.68 -6.10
N CYS A 75 0.73 -7.40 -5.15
CA CYS A 75 0.47 -7.65 -3.73
C CYS A 75 -0.07 -6.38 -3.05
N THR A 76 -1.13 -6.53 -2.26
CA THR A 76 -1.71 -5.45 -1.45
C THR A 76 -1.63 -5.82 0.02
N GLY A 77 -0.82 -5.10 0.79
CA GLY A 77 -0.65 -5.27 2.24
C GLY A 77 -1.01 -4.00 3.00
N VAL A 78 -2.06 -4.05 3.81
CA VAL A 78 -2.50 -2.92 4.65
C VAL A 78 -2.50 -3.33 6.13
N GLY A 79 -1.63 -2.72 6.92
CA GLY A 79 -1.44 -3.02 8.34
C GLY A 79 0.03 -3.15 8.73
N ALA A 80 0.29 -3.25 10.04
CA ALA A 80 1.65 -3.44 10.54
C ALA A 80 2.10 -4.90 10.35
N GLY A 81 3.24 -5.12 9.70
CA GLY A 81 3.81 -6.44 9.44
C GLY A 81 2.96 -7.33 8.52
N THR A 82 2.06 -6.73 7.75
CA THR A 82 1.22 -7.44 6.76
C THR A 82 2.08 -7.90 5.59
N LEU A 83 1.94 -9.16 5.16
CA LEU A 83 2.77 -9.76 4.10
C LEU A 83 4.30 -9.58 4.32
N LEU A 84 4.73 -9.53 5.58
CA LEU A 84 6.13 -9.24 5.97
C LEU A 84 7.13 -10.13 5.23
N ALA A 85 6.86 -11.44 5.22
CA ALA A 85 7.68 -12.50 4.64
C ALA A 85 6.92 -13.20 3.51
N ASN A 86 6.50 -12.43 2.50
CA ASN A 86 5.81 -12.92 1.31
C ASN A 86 6.78 -13.01 0.11
N THR A 87 6.85 -14.18 -0.54
CA THR A 87 7.68 -14.42 -1.75
C THR A 87 6.83 -14.77 -2.98
N ALA A 88 5.51 -14.64 -2.90
CA ALA A 88 4.56 -15.00 -3.94
C ALA A 88 3.76 -13.79 -4.46
N ASP A 89 3.18 -13.94 -5.65
CA ASP A 89 2.40 -12.91 -6.33
C ASP A 89 0.92 -12.91 -5.95
N GLU A 90 0.22 -11.82 -6.28
CA GLU A 90 -1.24 -11.72 -6.27
C GLU A 90 -1.89 -11.93 -4.89
N ASN A 91 -1.22 -11.52 -3.81
CA ASN A 91 -1.74 -11.67 -2.45
C ASN A 91 -2.34 -10.37 -1.92
N THR A 92 -3.54 -10.45 -1.36
CA THR A 92 -4.22 -9.33 -0.69
C THR A 92 -4.34 -9.63 0.80
N ALA A 93 -3.86 -8.73 1.64
CA ALA A 93 -3.90 -8.87 3.09
C ALA A 93 -4.24 -7.55 3.77
N THR A 94 -5.22 -7.58 4.67
CA THR A 94 -5.68 -6.44 5.47
C THR A 94 -5.73 -6.82 6.95
N GLY A 95 -4.94 -6.14 7.77
CA GLY A 95 -4.82 -6.40 9.20
C GLY A 95 -3.37 -6.60 9.65
N ALA A 96 -3.10 -6.29 10.92
CA ALA A 96 -1.76 -6.44 11.48
C ALA A 96 -1.33 -7.91 11.47
N GLY A 97 -0.18 -8.21 10.85
CA GLY A 97 0.35 -9.57 10.73
C GLY A 97 -0.50 -10.52 9.87
N ALA A 98 -1.43 -10.02 9.05
CA ALA A 98 -2.14 -10.85 8.07
C ALA A 98 -1.16 -11.36 7.00
N LEU A 99 -1.25 -12.65 6.64
CA LEU A 99 -0.31 -13.33 5.74
C LEU A 99 1.17 -13.06 6.06
N LEU A 100 1.52 -13.00 7.35
CA LEU A 100 2.86 -12.59 7.78
C LEU A 100 3.97 -13.43 7.13
N SER A 101 3.77 -14.74 6.96
CA SER A 101 4.66 -15.61 6.21
C SER A 101 3.91 -16.35 5.11
N ASN A 102 4.26 -16.08 3.87
CA ASN A 102 3.68 -16.76 2.71
C ASN A 102 4.77 -17.07 1.68
N LEU A 103 5.23 -18.33 1.66
CA LEU A 103 6.41 -18.72 0.90
C LEU A 103 6.12 -19.11 -0.55
N ALA A 104 4.88 -19.50 -0.86
CA ALA A 104 4.54 -19.95 -2.21
C ALA A 104 3.05 -19.84 -2.59
N GLY A 105 2.14 -19.48 -1.67
CA GLY A 105 0.73 -19.32 -2.01
C GLY A 105 0.50 -18.07 -2.85
N THR A 106 -0.06 -18.21 -4.05
CA THR A 106 -0.50 -17.07 -4.86
C THR A 106 -2.02 -16.88 -4.75
N GLY A 107 -2.52 -15.67 -4.97
CA GLY A 107 -3.96 -15.41 -5.02
C GLY A 107 -4.67 -15.48 -3.65
N ASN A 108 -3.95 -15.35 -2.53
CA ASN A 108 -4.58 -15.41 -1.21
C ASN A 108 -5.25 -14.08 -0.85
N THR A 109 -6.37 -14.16 -0.14
CA THR A 109 -7.03 -13.02 0.50
C THR A 109 -7.12 -13.27 2.00
N ALA A 110 -6.45 -12.45 2.81
CA ALA A 110 -6.50 -12.50 4.26
C ALA A 110 -7.06 -11.19 4.82
N ASP A 111 -8.19 -11.26 5.51
CA ASP A 111 -8.77 -10.11 6.21
C ASP A 111 -8.83 -10.41 7.71
N GLY A 112 -8.36 -9.47 8.52
CA GLY A 112 -8.25 -9.58 9.97
C GLY A 112 -6.81 -9.71 10.47
N ALA A 113 -6.57 -9.28 11.71
CA ALA A 113 -5.26 -9.39 12.34
C ALA A 113 -4.84 -10.86 12.46
N PHE A 114 -3.61 -11.17 12.03
CA PHE A 114 -3.02 -12.52 12.01
C PHE A 114 -3.81 -13.57 11.20
N SER A 115 -4.69 -13.13 10.30
CA SER A 115 -5.39 -14.01 9.37
C SER A 115 -4.39 -14.67 8.40
N LEU A 116 -4.52 -15.98 8.16
CA LEU A 116 -3.60 -16.78 7.34
C LEU A 116 -2.11 -16.53 7.69
N PHE A 117 -1.80 -16.40 8.98
CA PHE A 117 -0.47 -16.00 9.49
C PHE A 117 0.71 -16.75 8.85
N ASN A 118 0.54 -18.03 8.55
CA ASN A 118 1.50 -18.85 7.85
C ASN A 118 0.79 -19.60 6.72
N ASN A 119 1.21 -19.37 5.48
CA ASN A 119 0.72 -20.10 4.32
C ASN A 119 1.90 -20.66 3.52
N VAL A 120 2.04 -21.99 3.53
CA VAL A 120 3.09 -22.71 2.80
C VAL A 120 2.46 -23.51 1.66
N GLY A 121 1.90 -22.83 0.66
CA GLY A 121 1.32 -23.48 -0.52
C GLY A 121 2.32 -23.63 -1.66
N GLY A 122 3.12 -24.70 -1.70
CA GLY A 122 4.17 -24.86 -2.73
C GLY A 122 3.85 -25.86 -3.85
N PRO A 123 4.25 -25.58 -5.12
CA PRO A 123 4.57 -26.59 -6.11
C PRO A 123 6.11 -26.70 -6.26
N SER A 124 6.79 -27.30 -5.29
CA SER A 124 8.20 -27.70 -5.48
C SER A 124 8.73 -28.83 -4.58
N ASP A 125 7.91 -29.40 -3.68
CA ASP A 125 8.31 -30.60 -2.93
C ASP A 125 7.49 -31.84 -3.35
N PRO A 126 8.10 -32.82 -4.05
CA PRO A 126 7.46 -34.10 -4.38
C PRO A 126 7.03 -34.92 -3.16
N GLN A 127 7.52 -34.61 -1.94
CA GLN A 127 7.26 -35.41 -0.73
C GLN A 127 6.06 -34.95 0.11
N GLN A 128 5.45 -33.79 -0.16
CA GLN A 128 4.34 -33.28 0.68
C GLN A 128 2.94 -33.73 0.21
N SER A 129 2.84 -34.37 -0.96
CA SER A 129 1.55 -34.72 -1.61
C SER A 129 0.71 -35.78 -0.90
N HIS A 130 1.26 -36.52 0.08
CA HIS A 130 0.54 -37.61 0.74
C HIS A 130 0.11 -37.32 2.19
N TRP A 131 0.55 -36.20 2.79
CA TRP A 131 0.20 -35.84 4.17
C TRP A 131 -0.49 -34.48 4.30
N SER A 132 -0.49 -33.63 3.27
CA SER A 132 -1.04 -32.27 3.36
C SER A 132 -2.55 -32.16 3.04
N PHE A 133 -3.21 -33.19 2.53
CA PHE A 133 -4.66 -33.14 2.24
C PHE A 133 -5.57 -33.44 3.44
N LEU A 134 -5.02 -33.87 4.58
CA LEU A 134 -5.81 -34.25 5.75
C LEU A 134 -5.64 -33.33 6.97
N TRP A 135 -4.91 -32.20 6.86
CA TRP A 135 -4.71 -31.31 8.01
C TRP A 135 -5.17 -29.86 7.83
N GLU A 136 -5.44 -29.39 6.62
CA GLU A 136 -5.77 -27.96 6.38
C GLU A 136 -7.11 -27.73 5.67
N VAL A 137 -8.02 -28.70 5.80
CA VAL A 137 -9.47 -28.51 5.56
C VAL A 137 -10.26 -28.57 6.88
N GLN A 138 -9.61 -28.84 8.02
CA GLN A 138 -10.29 -29.08 9.30
C GLN A 138 -10.11 -28.00 10.38
N HIS A 139 -9.38 -26.92 10.11
CA HIS A 139 -9.28 -25.78 11.05
C HIS A 139 -9.91 -24.48 10.53
N CYS A 140 -10.55 -24.47 9.36
CA CYS A 140 -11.39 -23.37 8.88
C CYS A 140 -12.75 -23.26 9.61
N HIS A 141 -12.89 -23.68 10.88
CA HIS A 141 -14.21 -23.75 11.52
C HIS A 141 -14.44 -22.98 12.83
N TRP A 142 -13.44 -22.43 13.54
CA TRP A 142 -13.76 -21.88 14.89
C TRP A 142 -12.95 -20.69 15.44
N GLN A 143 -12.64 -19.64 14.68
CA GLN A 143 -12.53 -18.27 15.25
C GLN A 143 -12.33 -17.26 14.10
N SER A 144 -13.24 -16.38 13.72
CA SER A 144 -14.53 -15.99 14.23
C SER A 144 -15.37 -15.51 13.05
N CYS A 145 -16.68 -15.76 13.15
CA CYS A 145 -17.71 -15.10 12.36
C CYS A 145 -17.50 -13.58 12.30
N ALA A 146 -17.67 -13.01 11.10
CA ALA A 146 -18.71 -11.99 10.94
C ALA A 146 -20.02 -12.78 10.70
N VAL A 147 -20.97 -12.92 11.62
CA VAL A 147 -21.39 -12.19 12.83
C VAL A 147 -21.35 -13.07 14.07
#